data_AF-A0A2N1QMK2-F1
#
_entry.id   AF-A0A2N1QMK2-F1
#
_cell.length_a   1.000
_cell.length_b   1.000
_cell.length_c   1.000
_cell.angle_alpha   90.00
_cell.angle_beta   90.00
_cell.angle_gamma   90.00
#
_symmetry.space_group_name_H-M   'P 1'
#
loop_
_entity.id
_entity.type
_entity.pdbx_description
1 polymer ?
#
loop_
_entity_poly.entity_id
_entity_poly.type
_entity_poly.pdbx_seq_one_letter_code
_entity_poly.pdbx_strand_id
1 'polypeptide(L)'
;RSSAILLLSFAPRPLLHIVALLLPFLGSFLWNPPGVILPPDASPGRFRLSPRLAFRVASFFIVSAMFLSILLAQGGNEALAPKVLTDPLYTLGALGAGLALLRWFAVDLRSVYFFAQSLLVLGFMAFAALGGGRPMIPLALLQLGFGTFGAYLFTLLLYLGSRAGRSEALSVVSSIQAVNSGSVVLGMLLTRAAGFSAGLLEVPFVLAASLLGVGLLFFSVLFLRDDPTSFAGFDLRGASEEDVPSKEAGAEPPREEAESEDREEGVFLRFMEQGLSLQEIRVALLVDEGLSNEDISQRLNITANTLRSHLRKIHKKIGSSSRKALREELRRMRGDA
;
A
#
# COMPACT_ATOMS: atom_id res chain seq x y z
N ARG A 1 -3.02 -29.99 10.99
CA ARG A 1 -2.09 -28.89 10.59
C ARG A 1 -0.67 -29.19 11.04
N SER A 2 -0.40 -29.41 12.32
CA SER A 2 0.93 -29.79 12.84
C SER A 2 1.48 -31.11 12.29
N SER A 3 0.62 -32.11 12.05
CA SER A 3 1.01 -33.41 11.47
C SER A 3 1.46 -33.31 10.00
N ALA A 4 0.90 -32.35 9.24
CA ALA A 4 1.28 -32.10 7.85
C ALA A 4 2.64 -31.40 7.75
N ILE A 5 2.96 -30.53 8.71
CA ILE A 5 4.28 -29.88 8.82
C ILE A 5 5.36 -30.92 9.16
N LEU A 6 5.06 -31.86 10.07
CA LEU A 6 5.97 -32.96 10.40
C LEU A 6 6.20 -33.91 9.21
N LEU A 7 5.15 -34.26 8.47
CA LEU A 7 5.27 -35.06 7.24
C LEU A 7 6.11 -34.35 6.16
N LEU A 8 6.04 -33.02 6.10
CA LEU A 8 6.83 -32.23 5.17
C LEU A 8 8.32 -32.33 5.46
N SER A 9 8.73 -32.40 6.73
CA SER A 9 10.13 -32.55 7.14
C SER A 9 10.79 -33.85 6.65
N PHE A 10 9.99 -34.87 6.30
CA PHE A 10 10.46 -36.14 5.73
C PHE A 10 10.38 -36.21 4.20
N ALA A 11 9.94 -35.13 3.54
CA ALA A 11 9.79 -35.12 2.10
C ALA A 11 11.17 -35.09 1.38
N PRO A 12 11.29 -35.74 0.21
CA PRO A 12 12.52 -35.68 -0.57
C PRO A 12 12.83 -34.24 -1.02
N ARG A 13 14.11 -33.87 -1.06
CA ARG A 13 14.60 -32.52 -1.41
C ARG A 13 13.90 -31.83 -2.59
N PRO A 14 13.64 -32.48 -3.75
CA PRO A 14 12.92 -31.82 -4.85
C PRO A 14 11.47 -31.47 -4.49
N LEU A 15 10.80 -32.31 -3.70
CA LEU A 15 9.44 -32.05 -3.23
C LEU A 15 9.43 -30.90 -2.20
N LEU A 16 10.46 -30.81 -1.35
CA LEU A 16 10.63 -29.67 -0.43
C LEU A 16 10.75 -28.34 -1.17
N HIS A 17 11.44 -28.29 -2.31
CA HIS A 17 11.52 -27.07 -3.12
C HIS A 17 10.16 -26.68 -3.72
N ILE A 18 9.41 -27.65 -4.25
CA ILE A 18 8.07 -27.42 -4.80
C ILE A 18 7.12 -26.97 -3.69
N VAL A 19 7.17 -27.60 -2.53
CA VAL A 19 6.31 -27.20 -1.41
C VAL A 19 6.73 -25.85 -0.84
N ALA A 20 8.03 -25.53 -0.76
CA ALA A 20 8.48 -24.19 -0.36
C ALA A 20 7.97 -23.10 -1.31
N LEU A 21 7.91 -23.38 -2.62
CA LEU A 21 7.31 -22.50 -3.63
C LEU A 21 5.79 -22.35 -3.44
N LEU A 22 5.10 -23.42 -3.03
CA LEU A 22 3.64 -23.44 -2.87
C LEU A 22 3.18 -22.98 -1.46
N LEU A 23 4.06 -23.00 -0.47
CA LEU A 23 3.77 -22.72 0.94
C LEU A 23 3.07 -21.36 1.16
N PRO A 24 3.49 -20.26 0.49
CA PRO A 24 2.82 -18.97 0.65
C PRO A 24 1.38 -18.96 0.10
N PHE A 25 1.11 -19.74 -0.95
CA PHE A 25 -0.22 -19.89 -1.55
C PHE A 25 -1.11 -20.81 -0.71
N LEU A 26 -0.53 -21.90 -0.18
CA LEU A 26 -1.20 -22.79 0.77
C LEU A 26 -1.55 -22.05 2.06
N GLY A 27 -0.68 -21.17 2.55
CA GLY A 27 -0.95 -20.31 3.71
C GLY A 27 -2.19 -19.43 3.51
N SER A 28 -2.39 -18.91 2.30
CA SER A 28 -3.57 -18.11 1.95
C SER A 28 -4.87 -18.93 1.94
N PHE A 29 -4.82 -20.18 1.46
CA PHE A 29 -5.96 -21.10 1.45
C PHE A 29 -6.28 -21.72 2.82
N LEU A 30 -5.26 -21.95 3.65
CA LEU A 30 -5.40 -22.59 4.96
C LEU A 30 -5.92 -21.62 6.04
N TRP A 31 -5.82 -20.31 5.81
CA TRP A 31 -6.28 -19.26 6.70
C TRP A 31 -7.76 -18.91 6.47
N ASN A 32 -8.64 -19.92 6.53
CA ASN A 32 -10.08 -19.67 6.51
C ASN A 32 -10.53 -19.20 7.91
N PRO A 33 -11.20 -18.04 8.07
CA PRO A 33 -11.73 -17.64 9.37
C PRO A 33 -12.75 -18.66 9.88
N PRO A 34 -12.86 -18.86 11.20
CA PRO A 34 -13.99 -19.61 11.76
C PRO A 34 -15.29 -18.95 11.29
N GLY A 35 -16.24 -19.76 10.83
CA GLY A 35 -17.49 -19.27 10.25
C GLY A 35 -18.22 -18.37 11.23
N VAL A 36 -18.40 -17.10 10.85
CA VAL A 36 -19.32 -16.19 11.53
C VAL A 36 -20.69 -16.41 10.91
N ILE A 37 -21.70 -16.62 11.76
CA ILE A 37 -23.10 -16.58 11.35
C ILE A 37 -23.37 -15.13 10.93
N LEU A 38 -23.28 -14.86 9.63
CA LEU A 38 -23.68 -13.59 9.05
C LEU A 38 -25.21 -13.47 9.16
N PRO A 39 -25.76 -12.26 9.42
CA PRO A 39 -27.18 -12.01 9.28
C PRO A 39 -27.65 -12.44 7.88
N PRO A 40 -28.88 -12.97 7.73
CA PRO A 40 -29.38 -13.53 6.47
C PRO A 40 -29.35 -12.56 5.27
N ASP A 41 -29.26 -11.25 5.52
CA ASP A 41 -29.25 -10.21 4.50
C ASP A 41 -27.85 -9.69 4.14
N ALA A 42 -26.78 -10.21 4.77
CA ALA A 42 -25.41 -9.81 4.45
C ALA A 42 -24.89 -10.60 3.24
N SER A 43 -24.88 -9.95 2.07
CA SER A 43 -24.21 -10.51 0.90
C SER A 43 -22.70 -10.63 1.15
N PRO A 44 -22.06 -11.79 0.89
CA PRO A 44 -20.61 -11.92 0.99
C PRO A 44 -19.98 -11.24 -0.22
N GLY A 45 -19.83 -9.92 -0.15
CA GLY A 45 -19.10 -9.14 -1.13
C GLY A 45 -17.61 -9.49 -1.06
N ARG A 46 -17.17 -10.47 -1.85
CA ARG A 46 -15.74 -10.85 -1.93
C ARG A 46 -14.92 -9.64 -2.38
N PHE A 47 -13.99 -9.20 -1.54
CA PHE A 47 -13.02 -8.19 -1.93
C PHE A 47 -12.23 -8.66 -3.16
N ARG A 48 -12.18 -7.84 -4.21
CA ARG A 48 -11.35 -8.07 -5.39
C ARG A 48 -10.28 -6.98 -5.47
N LEU A 49 -9.02 -7.39 -5.44
CA LEU A 49 -7.89 -6.49 -5.67
C LEU A 49 -7.95 -5.97 -7.12
N SER A 50 -7.82 -4.66 -7.30
CA SER A 50 -7.78 -4.09 -8.66
C SER A 50 -6.57 -4.68 -9.41
N PRO A 51 -6.72 -5.09 -10.68
CA PRO A 51 -5.62 -5.68 -11.44
C PRO A 51 -4.45 -4.69 -11.57
N ARG A 52 -4.74 -3.39 -11.64
CA ARG A 52 -3.74 -2.33 -11.67
C ARG A 52 -2.87 -2.31 -10.42
N LEU A 53 -3.50 -2.34 -9.24
CA LEU A 53 -2.77 -2.43 -7.98
C LEU A 53 -1.96 -3.73 -7.90
N ALA A 54 -2.56 -4.86 -8.33
CA ALA A 54 -1.87 -6.15 -8.36
C ALA A 54 -0.59 -6.08 -9.21
N PHE A 55 -0.64 -5.49 -10.41
CA PHE A 55 0.52 -5.31 -11.27
C PHE A 55 1.56 -4.35 -10.67
N ARG A 56 1.13 -3.27 -10.03
CA ARG A 56 2.04 -2.31 -9.37
C ARG A 56 2.83 -3.01 -8.27
N VAL A 57 2.13 -3.72 -7.38
CA VAL A 57 2.74 -4.51 -6.31
C VAL A 57 3.62 -5.62 -6.88
N ALA A 58 3.17 -6.29 -7.93
CA ALA A 58 3.91 -7.38 -8.55
C ALA A 58 5.24 -6.92 -9.16
N SER A 59 5.22 -5.82 -9.92
CA SER A 59 6.43 -5.27 -10.55
C SER A 59 7.56 -5.05 -9.54
N PHE A 60 7.21 -4.58 -8.35
CA PHE A 60 8.16 -4.28 -7.30
C PHE A 60 8.75 -5.54 -6.66
N PHE A 61 7.91 -6.52 -6.34
CA PHE A 61 8.37 -7.79 -5.77
C PHE A 61 9.14 -8.65 -6.77
N ILE A 62 8.80 -8.60 -8.06
CA ILE A 62 9.59 -9.21 -9.14
C ILE A 62 11.00 -8.63 -9.11
N VAL A 63 11.10 -7.30 -9.12
CA VAL A 63 12.38 -6.56 -9.13
C VAL A 63 13.20 -6.84 -7.85
N SER A 64 12.53 -6.92 -6.70
CA SER A 64 13.17 -7.29 -5.42
C SER A 64 13.74 -8.71 -5.44
N ALA A 65 12.94 -9.68 -5.91
CA ALA A 65 13.38 -11.06 -6.03
C ALA A 65 14.52 -11.23 -7.03
N MET A 66 14.52 -10.45 -8.11
CA MET A 66 15.62 -10.40 -9.05
C MET A 66 16.91 -9.92 -8.39
N PHE A 67 16.86 -8.78 -7.70
CA PHE A 67 18.02 -8.24 -7.00
C PHE A 67 18.59 -9.22 -5.98
N LEU A 68 17.72 -9.80 -5.13
CA LEU A 68 18.15 -10.76 -4.12
C LEU A 68 18.79 -12.00 -4.76
N SER A 69 18.23 -12.48 -5.88
CA SER A 69 18.80 -13.61 -6.63
C SER A 69 20.19 -13.28 -7.18
N ILE A 70 20.40 -12.08 -7.68
CA ILE A 70 21.71 -11.63 -8.18
C ILE A 70 22.72 -11.49 -7.04
N LEU A 71 22.32 -10.89 -5.91
CA LEU A 71 23.16 -10.71 -4.74
C LEU A 71 23.58 -12.07 -4.15
N LEU A 72 22.65 -13.03 -4.08
CA LEU A 72 22.95 -14.40 -3.66
C LEU A 72 23.88 -15.12 -4.63
N ALA A 73 23.72 -14.91 -5.95
CA ALA A 73 24.58 -15.51 -6.96
C ALA A 73 26.01 -14.96 -6.95
N GLN A 74 26.21 -13.68 -6.59
CA GLN A 74 27.54 -13.06 -6.48
C GLN A 74 28.23 -13.32 -5.14
N GLY A 75 27.47 -13.68 -4.09
CA GLY A 75 27.98 -13.94 -2.75
C GLY A 75 28.66 -15.30 -2.60
N GLY A 76 29.74 -15.55 -3.34
CA GLY A 76 30.74 -16.58 -3.00
C GLY A 76 31.40 -16.32 -1.64
N ASN A 77 32.09 -17.32 -1.10
CA ASN A 77 32.49 -17.55 0.30
C ASN A 77 33.18 -16.40 1.10
N GLU A 78 33.43 -15.21 0.55
CA GLU A 78 34.27 -14.17 1.17
C GLU A 78 33.56 -12.84 1.49
N ALA A 79 32.36 -12.56 0.96
CA ALA A 79 31.68 -11.27 1.18
C ALA A 79 30.55 -11.36 2.22
N LEU A 80 30.91 -11.41 3.51
CA LEU A 80 29.96 -11.36 4.63
C LEU A 80 29.30 -9.97 4.81
N ALA A 81 30.03 -8.88 4.55
CA ALA A 81 29.55 -7.52 4.82
C ALA A 81 28.30 -7.09 4.01
N PRO A 82 28.19 -7.36 2.69
CA PRO A 82 26.99 -7.02 1.92
C PRO A 82 25.74 -7.77 2.38
N LYS A 83 25.88 -9.03 2.83
CA LYS A 83 24.76 -9.85 3.35
C LYS A 83 24.29 -9.40 4.73
N VAL A 84 25.17 -8.82 5.55
CA VAL A 84 24.82 -8.33 6.90
C VAL A 84 24.18 -6.94 6.83
N LEU A 85 24.55 -6.13 5.84
CA LEU A 85 24.06 -4.75 5.70
C LEU A 85 22.68 -4.64 5.03
N THR A 86 22.16 -5.71 4.41
CA THR A 86 20.81 -5.71 3.83
C THR A 86 19.73 -5.39 4.86
N ASP A 87 19.76 -6.02 6.03
CA ASP A 87 18.65 -5.91 6.98
C ASP A 87 18.60 -4.52 7.65
N PRO A 88 19.74 -3.93 8.09
CA PRO A 88 19.77 -2.55 8.59
C PRO A 88 19.35 -1.51 7.56
N LEU A 89 19.77 -1.65 6.30
CA LEU A 89 19.42 -0.68 5.25
C LEU A 89 17.92 -0.74 4.90
N TYR A 90 17.35 -1.94 4.89
CA TYR A 90 15.91 -2.11 4.65
C TYR A 90 15.09 -1.50 5.78
N THR A 91 15.46 -1.81 7.02
CA THR A 91 14.77 -1.28 8.20
C THR A 91 14.89 0.23 8.27
N LEU A 92 16.04 0.82 7.91
CA LEU A 92 16.20 2.26 7.83
C LEU A 92 15.25 2.91 6.80
N GLY A 93 15.11 2.32 5.62
CA GLY A 93 14.18 2.79 4.58
C GLY A 93 12.72 2.70 5.02
N ALA A 94 12.35 1.60 5.68
CA ALA A 94 10.99 1.39 6.21
C ALA A 94 10.67 2.34 7.36
N LEU A 95 11.60 2.51 8.32
CA LEU A 95 11.46 3.43 9.45
C LEU A 95 11.40 4.88 8.97
N GLY A 96 12.24 5.27 8.01
CA GLY A 96 12.22 6.62 7.43
C GLY A 96 10.88 6.96 6.79
N ALA A 97 10.34 6.04 5.98
CA ALA A 97 9.01 6.19 5.38
C ALA A 97 7.89 6.22 6.44
N GLY A 98 7.94 5.33 7.43
CA GLY A 98 6.97 5.30 8.52
C GLY A 98 6.99 6.58 9.37
N LEU A 99 8.17 7.08 9.73
CA LEU A 99 8.33 8.35 10.44
C LEU A 99 7.85 9.52 9.60
N ALA A 100 8.08 9.50 8.29
CA ALA A 100 7.59 10.54 7.40
C ALA A 100 6.07 10.60 7.36
N LEU A 101 5.42 9.45 7.21
CA LEU A 101 3.96 9.32 7.26
C LEU A 101 3.36 9.71 8.62
N LEU A 102 4.09 9.47 9.72
CA LEU A 102 3.65 9.80 11.08
C LEU A 102 3.84 11.28 11.46
N ARG A 103 4.95 11.89 11.03
CA ARG A 103 5.39 13.21 11.52
C ARG A 103 5.12 14.33 10.53
N TRP A 104 5.13 14.03 9.23
CA TRP A 104 4.85 14.99 8.17
C TRP A 104 3.53 14.63 7.51
N PHE A 105 2.45 15.18 8.04
CA PHE A 105 1.08 15.01 7.52
C PHE A 105 0.90 15.47 6.06
N ALA A 106 1.89 16.15 5.48
CA ALA A 106 1.94 16.60 4.09
C ALA A 106 2.56 15.56 3.13
N VAL A 107 3.07 14.43 3.63
CA VAL A 107 3.65 13.40 2.78
C VAL A 107 2.57 12.42 2.35
N ASP A 108 2.16 12.54 1.09
CA ASP A 108 1.21 11.62 0.48
C ASP A 108 1.83 10.25 0.20
N LEU A 109 1.00 9.21 0.21
CA LEU A 109 1.42 7.85 -0.09
C LEU A 109 2.01 7.73 -1.52
N ARG A 110 1.57 8.59 -2.44
CA ARG A 110 2.10 8.79 -3.79
C ARG A 110 3.57 9.24 -3.76
N SER A 111 3.91 10.21 -2.92
CA SER A 111 5.30 10.70 -2.78
C SER A 111 6.23 9.64 -2.21
N VAL A 112 5.76 8.85 -1.24
CA VAL A 112 6.52 7.71 -0.69
C VAL A 112 6.80 6.66 -1.78
N TYR A 113 5.80 6.35 -2.61
CA TYR A 113 5.93 5.43 -3.72
C TYR A 113 6.96 5.92 -4.76
N PHE A 114 6.84 7.16 -5.26
CA PHE A 114 7.78 7.70 -6.24
C PHE A 114 9.20 7.82 -5.68
N PHE A 115 9.34 8.16 -4.40
CA PHE A 115 10.64 8.18 -3.73
C PHE A 115 11.27 6.78 -3.69
N ALA A 116 10.51 5.76 -3.25
CA ALA A 116 10.98 4.37 -3.24
C ALA A 116 11.40 3.90 -4.64
N GLN A 117 10.60 4.22 -5.66
CA GLN A 117 10.89 3.86 -7.03
C GLN A 117 12.13 4.55 -7.58
N SER A 118 12.32 5.83 -7.28
CA SER A 118 13.50 6.59 -7.69
C SER A 118 14.78 5.97 -7.11
N LEU A 119 14.74 5.59 -5.83
CA LEU A 119 15.84 4.87 -5.18
C LEU A 119 16.14 3.53 -5.87
N LEU A 120 15.09 2.77 -6.24
CA LEU A 120 15.30 1.50 -6.94
C LEU A 120 15.91 1.69 -8.34
N VAL A 121 15.37 2.60 -9.15
CA VAL A 121 15.88 2.87 -10.50
C VAL A 121 17.33 3.33 -10.42
N LEU A 122 17.64 4.26 -9.51
CA LEU A 122 19.00 4.73 -9.28
C LEU A 122 19.91 3.58 -8.81
N GLY A 123 19.38 2.69 -7.96
CA GLY A 123 20.07 1.50 -7.50
C GLY A 123 20.45 0.53 -8.63
N PHE A 124 19.51 0.19 -9.52
CA PHE A 124 19.79 -0.66 -10.69
C PHE A 124 20.70 0.02 -11.71
N MET A 125 20.56 1.33 -11.92
CA MET A 125 21.47 2.10 -12.77
C MET A 125 22.89 2.15 -12.20
N ALA A 126 23.03 2.38 -10.89
CA ALA A 126 24.31 2.30 -10.20
C ALA A 126 24.90 0.89 -10.28
N PHE A 127 24.07 -0.15 -10.18
CA PHE A 127 24.51 -1.54 -10.31
C PHE A 127 25.00 -1.85 -11.73
N ALA A 128 24.31 -1.36 -12.76
CA ALA A 128 24.72 -1.47 -14.15
C ALA A 128 26.04 -0.72 -14.43
N ALA A 129 26.20 0.48 -13.88
CA ALA A 129 27.36 1.34 -14.13
C ALA A 129 28.62 0.93 -13.36
N LEU A 130 28.46 0.56 -12.08
CA LEU A 130 29.59 0.22 -11.19
C LEU A 130 29.91 -1.28 -11.21
N GLY A 131 29.00 -2.11 -11.73
CA GLY A 131 29.12 -3.56 -11.72
C GLY A 131 29.34 -4.13 -10.32
N GLY A 132 30.10 -5.22 -10.23
CA GLY A 132 30.47 -5.85 -8.97
C GLY A 132 31.61 -5.16 -8.20
N GLY A 133 32.21 -4.09 -8.75
CA GLY A 133 33.40 -3.47 -8.17
C GLY A 133 33.13 -2.62 -6.92
N ARG A 134 31.93 -2.05 -6.79
CA ARG A 134 31.49 -1.28 -5.62
C ARG A 134 30.05 -1.63 -5.24
N PRO A 135 29.82 -2.83 -4.67
CA PRO A 135 28.46 -3.34 -4.44
C PRO A 135 27.68 -2.56 -3.38
N MET A 136 28.37 -1.79 -2.52
CA MET A 136 27.74 -1.08 -1.40
C MET A 136 26.78 0.04 -1.81
N ILE A 137 27.09 0.81 -2.85
CA ILE A 137 26.24 1.94 -3.27
C ILE A 137 24.94 1.42 -3.91
N PRO A 138 24.99 0.51 -4.91
CA PRO A 138 23.76 -0.08 -5.45
C PRO A 138 22.95 -0.82 -4.38
N LEU A 139 23.63 -1.56 -3.49
CA LEU A 139 23.00 -2.25 -2.37
C LEU A 139 22.23 -1.29 -1.46
N ALA A 140 22.86 -0.19 -1.03
CA ALA A 140 22.22 0.79 -0.16
C ALA A 140 20.97 1.41 -0.81
N LEU A 141 21.07 1.82 -2.07
CA LEU A 141 19.97 2.43 -2.81
C LEU A 141 18.80 1.45 -3.00
N LEU A 142 19.10 0.23 -3.45
CA LEU A 142 18.09 -0.81 -3.67
C LEU A 142 17.41 -1.20 -2.37
N GLN A 143 18.17 -1.42 -1.30
CA GLN A 143 17.64 -1.89 -0.03
C GLN A 143 16.84 -0.81 0.71
N LEU A 144 17.27 0.46 0.65
CA LEU A 144 16.48 1.59 1.16
C LEU A 144 15.17 1.73 0.38
N GLY A 145 15.22 1.67 -0.95
CA GLY A 145 14.04 1.70 -1.81
C GLY A 145 13.06 0.55 -1.50
N PHE A 146 13.56 -0.67 -1.31
CA PHE A 146 12.77 -1.83 -0.88
C PHE A 146 12.10 -1.60 0.48
N GLY A 147 12.84 -1.06 1.46
CA GLY A 147 12.30 -0.72 2.77
C GLY A 147 11.18 0.32 2.70
N THR A 148 11.41 1.41 1.97
CA THR A 148 10.43 2.50 1.79
C THR A 148 9.15 2.01 1.10
N PHE A 149 9.26 1.21 0.05
CA PHE A 149 8.07 0.62 -0.58
C PHE A 149 7.37 -0.41 0.31
N GLY A 150 8.14 -1.17 1.10
CA GLY A 150 7.57 -2.07 2.11
C GLY A 150 6.63 -1.31 3.04
N ALA A 151 7.04 -0.13 3.52
CA ALA A 151 6.19 0.74 4.33
C ALA A 151 4.95 1.22 3.56
N TYR A 152 5.10 1.65 2.30
CA TYR A 152 3.97 1.99 1.42
C TYR A 152 2.96 0.83 1.33
N LEU A 153 3.43 -0.39 1.07
CA LEU A 153 2.57 -1.56 0.89
C LEU A 153 1.86 -1.96 2.19
N PHE A 154 2.56 -1.95 3.32
CA PHE A 154 1.94 -2.24 4.62
C PHE A 154 0.88 -1.21 4.98
N THR A 155 1.14 0.08 4.74
CA THR A 155 0.13 1.14 4.93
C THR A 155 -1.07 0.92 4.01
N LEU A 156 -0.84 0.55 2.75
CA LEU A 156 -1.91 0.27 1.80
C LEU A 156 -2.75 -0.96 2.20
N LEU A 157 -2.09 -2.02 2.70
CA LEU A 157 -2.76 -3.22 3.20
C LEU A 157 -3.62 -2.91 4.43
N LEU A 158 -3.11 -2.11 5.37
CA LEU A 158 -3.89 -1.64 6.52
C LEU A 158 -5.09 -0.80 6.08
N TYR A 159 -4.92 0.08 5.10
CA TYR A 159 -6.02 0.88 4.55
C TYR A 159 -7.08 -0.01 3.89
N LEU A 160 -6.71 -0.88 2.95
CA LEU A 160 -7.66 -1.75 2.24
C LEU A 160 -8.36 -2.70 3.21
N GLY A 161 -7.63 -3.26 4.18
CA GLY A 161 -8.19 -4.10 5.24
C GLY A 161 -9.19 -3.34 6.12
N SER A 162 -8.92 -2.07 6.43
CA SER A 162 -9.84 -1.23 7.20
C SER A 162 -11.13 -0.92 6.44
N ARG A 163 -11.05 -0.73 5.11
CA ARG A 163 -12.20 -0.40 4.25
C ARG A 163 -13.05 -1.61 3.91
N ALA A 164 -12.45 -2.79 3.78
CA ALA A 164 -13.16 -4.05 3.47
C ALA A 164 -13.98 -4.58 4.66
N GLY A 165 -13.69 -4.14 5.89
CA GLY A 165 -14.36 -4.61 7.10
C GLY A 165 -13.84 -5.96 7.62
N ARG A 166 -14.29 -6.37 8.81
CA ARG A 166 -13.75 -7.55 9.52
C ARG A 166 -13.94 -8.88 8.79
N SER A 167 -15.01 -9.00 7.99
CA SER A 167 -15.32 -10.22 7.23
C SER A 167 -14.38 -10.43 6.05
N GLU A 168 -13.91 -9.35 5.40
CA GLU A 168 -13.12 -9.41 4.17
C GLU A 168 -11.64 -9.05 4.37
N ALA A 169 -11.23 -8.62 5.57
CA ALA A 169 -9.84 -8.27 5.87
C ALA A 169 -8.84 -9.42 5.55
N LEU A 170 -9.22 -10.67 5.81
CA LEU A 170 -8.40 -11.84 5.46
C LEU A 170 -8.34 -12.10 3.96
N SER A 171 -9.40 -11.79 3.22
CA SER A 171 -9.44 -11.87 1.75
C SER A 171 -8.47 -10.85 1.13
N VAL A 172 -8.41 -9.63 1.69
CA VAL A 172 -7.45 -8.59 1.29
C VAL A 172 -6.01 -9.07 1.50
N VAL A 173 -5.70 -9.56 2.71
CA VAL A 173 -4.35 -10.02 3.07
C VAL A 173 -3.92 -11.20 2.21
N SER A 174 -4.80 -12.21 2.05
CA SER A 174 -4.49 -13.39 1.24
C SER A 174 -4.29 -13.06 -0.25
N SER A 175 -5.08 -12.14 -0.81
CA SER A 175 -4.92 -11.67 -2.19
C SER A 175 -3.57 -10.97 -2.40
N ILE A 176 -3.19 -10.06 -1.51
CA ILE A 176 -1.89 -9.36 -1.57
C ILE A 176 -0.74 -10.35 -1.38
N GLN A 177 -0.87 -11.31 -0.45
CA GLN A 177 0.16 -12.32 -0.22
C GLN A 177 0.33 -13.25 -1.44
N ALA A 178 -0.76 -13.61 -2.12
CA ALA A 178 -0.69 -14.40 -3.36
C ALA A 178 0.04 -13.63 -4.47
N VAL A 179 -0.27 -12.34 -4.64
CA VAL A 179 0.45 -11.46 -5.58
C VAL A 179 1.93 -11.38 -5.23
N ASN A 180 2.28 -11.10 -3.97
CA ASN A 180 3.66 -11.05 -3.50
C ASN A 180 4.41 -12.34 -3.82
N SER A 181 3.84 -13.48 -3.43
CA SER A 181 4.47 -14.79 -3.59
C SER A 181 4.66 -15.17 -5.06
N GLY A 182 3.63 -14.94 -5.90
CA GLY A 182 3.73 -15.17 -7.35
C GLY A 182 4.78 -14.27 -8.01
N SER A 183 4.89 -13.04 -7.54
CA SER A 183 5.85 -12.06 -8.04
C SER A 183 7.29 -12.45 -7.71
N VAL A 184 7.53 -12.95 -6.51
CA VAL A 184 8.86 -13.44 -6.10
C VAL A 184 9.29 -14.62 -6.97
N VAL A 185 8.40 -15.60 -7.18
CA VAL A 185 8.67 -16.75 -8.05
C VAL A 185 8.95 -16.30 -9.48
N LEU A 186 8.13 -15.40 -10.01
CA LEU A 186 8.30 -14.85 -11.35
C LEU A 186 9.63 -14.09 -11.49
N GLY A 187 10.04 -13.30 -10.49
CA GLY A 187 11.33 -12.63 -10.47
C GLY A 187 12.52 -13.59 -10.45
N MET A 188 12.44 -14.69 -9.69
CA MET A 188 13.48 -15.73 -9.72
C MET A 188 13.58 -16.41 -11.10
N LEU A 189 12.44 -16.69 -11.75
CA LEU A 189 12.40 -17.27 -13.09
C LEU A 189 12.95 -16.29 -14.15
N LEU A 190 12.55 -15.02 -14.10
CA LEU A 190 13.05 -13.97 -14.97
C LEU A 190 14.57 -13.77 -14.82
N THR A 191 15.09 -13.87 -13.60
CA THR A 191 16.55 -13.80 -13.37
C THR A 191 17.29 -14.94 -14.05
N ARG A 192 16.76 -16.17 -13.96
CA ARG A 192 17.35 -17.34 -14.64
C ARG A 192 17.26 -17.22 -16.16
N ALA A 193 16.11 -16.80 -16.68
CA ALA A 193 15.92 -16.56 -18.10
C ALA A 193 16.87 -15.47 -18.61
N ALA A 194 16.99 -14.35 -17.89
CA ALA A 194 17.94 -13.28 -18.22
C ALA A 194 19.39 -13.76 -18.20
N GLY A 195 19.77 -14.62 -17.25
CA GLY A 195 21.09 -15.26 -17.22
C GLY A 195 21.37 -16.13 -18.44
N PHE A 196 20.39 -16.94 -18.84
CA PHE A 196 20.50 -17.78 -20.03
C PHE A 196 20.60 -16.93 -21.32
N SER A 197 19.71 -15.94 -21.48
CA SER A 197 19.72 -15.03 -22.63
C SER A 197 20.98 -14.18 -22.71
N ALA A 198 21.50 -13.72 -21.57
CA ALA A 198 22.75 -12.97 -21.50
C ALA A 198 23.95 -13.81 -21.97
N GLY A 199 23.97 -15.11 -21.61
CA GLY A 199 24.99 -16.05 -22.09
C GLY A 199 24.96 -16.27 -23.61
N LEU A 200 23.77 -16.29 -24.22
CA LEU A 200 23.62 -16.42 -25.68
C LEU A 200 24.04 -15.16 -26.44
N LEU A 201 23.82 -13.97 -25.87
CA LEU A 201 24.08 -12.69 -26.50
C LEU A 201 25.45 -12.10 -26.14
N GLU A 202 26.27 -12.83 -25.36
CA GLU A 202 27.57 -12.38 -24.84
C GLU A 202 27.51 -11.06 -24.05
N VAL A 203 26.35 -10.74 -23.46
CA VAL A 203 26.15 -9.53 -22.66
C VAL A 203 26.46 -9.85 -21.18
N PRO A 204 27.11 -8.95 -20.42
CA PRO A 204 27.28 -9.13 -18.99
C PRO A 204 25.94 -9.35 -18.27
N PHE A 205 25.80 -10.46 -17.53
CA PHE A 205 24.58 -10.82 -16.82
C PHE A 205 24.05 -9.68 -15.92
N VAL A 206 24.95 -9.00 -15.21
CA VAL A 206 24.62 -7.86 -14.33
C VAL A 206 23.95 -6.73 -15.11
N LEU A 207 24.43 -6.43 -16.31
CA LEU A 207 23.86 -5.40 -17.17
C LEU A 207 22.48 -5.82 -17.67
N ALA A 208 22.35 -7.05 -18.19
CA ALA A 208 21.07 -7.57 -18.68
C ALA A 208 19.99 -7.58 -17.58
N ALA A 209 20.33 -8.04 -16.38
CA ALA A 209 19.41 -8.09 -15.26
C ALA A 209 19.03 -6.69 -14.73
N SER A 210 19.98 -5.74 -14.75
CA SER A 210 19.71 -4.35 -14.34
C SER A 210 18.81 -3.62 -15.32
N LEU A 211 19.05 -3.80 -16.63
CA LEU A 211 18.19 -3.24 -17.68
C LEU A 211 16.77 -3.81 -17.60
N LEU A 212 16.63 -5.11 -17.34
CA LEU A 212 15.32 -5.74 -17.15
C LEU A 212 14.62 -5.21 -15.89
N GLY A 213 15.34 -5.01 -14.78
CA GLY A 213 14.82 -4.39 -13.57
C GLY A 213 14.31 -2.97 -13.80
N VAL A 214 15.10 -2.12 -14.48
CA VAL A 214 14.69 -0.76 -14.83
C VAL A 214 13.50 -0.77 -15.80
N GLY A 215 13.50 -1.65 -16.80
CA GLY A 215 12.39 -1.80 -17.74
C GLY A 215 11.09 -2.17 -17.05
N LEU A 216 11.12 -3.09 -16.08
CA LEU A 216 9.94 -3.47 -15.29
C LEU A 216 9.41 -2.31 -14.44
N LEU A 217 10.30 -1.55 -13.78
CA LEU A 217 9.91 -0.38 -12.98
C LEU A 217 9.34 0.73 -13.87
N PHE A 218 9.95 0.97 -15.03
CA PHE A 218 9.50 1.96 -16.00
C PHE A 218 8.13 1.60 -16.58
N PHE A 219 7.95 0.32 -16.96
CA PHE A 219 6.66 -0.19 -17.43
C PHE A 219 5.57 -0.04 -16.36
N SER A 220 5.90 -0.28 -15.10
CA SER A 220 5.00 -0.08 -13.96
C SER A 220 4.51 1.38 -13.85
N VAL A 221 5.35 2.37 -14.13
CA VAL A 221 4.94 3.79 -14.08
C VAL A 221 4.14 4.22 -15.30
N LEU A 222 4.57 3.83 -16.51
CA LEU A 222 3.94 4.31 -17.73
C LEU A 222 2.54 3.73 -17.97
N PHE A 223 2.33 2.45 -17.64
CA PHE A 223 1.10 1.75 -18.03
C PHE A 223 0.06 1.65 -16.91
N LEU A 224 0.41 1.94 -15.65
CA LEU A 224 -0.51 1.85 -14.52
C LEU A 224 -1.02 3.24 -14.13
N ARG A 225 -2.06 3.70 -14.85
CA ARG A 225 -2.86 4.87 -14.44
C ARG A 225 -3.27 4.75 -12.97
N ASP A 226 -3.22 5.88 -12.28
CA ASP A 226 -3.55 5.94 -10.86
C ASP A 226 -5.02 5.56 -10.63
N ASP A 227 -5.24 4.87 -9.51
CA ASP A 227 -6.54 4.37 -9.08
C ASP A 227 -6.68 4.76 -7.60
N PRO A 228 -7.87 5.17 -7.12
CA PRO A 228 -8.13 5.47 -5.71
C PRO A 228 -7.68 4.35 -4.75
N THR A 229 -7.69 3.10 -5.22
CA THR A 229 -7.22 1.92 -4.47
C THR A 229 -5.70 1.83 -4.36
N SER A 230 -4.94 2.56 -5.17
CA SER A 230 -3.47 2.55 -5.19
C SER A 230 -2.85 3.45 -4.13
N PHE A 231 -3.52 4.54 -3.74
CA PHE A 231 -2.99 5.51 -2.79
C PHE A 231 -3.86 5.68 -1.56
N ALA A 232 -4.56 4.64 -1.13
CA ALA A 232 -5.40 4.71 0.05
C ALA A 232 -6.45 5.85 -0.01
N GLY A 233 -6.98 6.15 -1.19
CA GLY A 233 -7.91 7.26 -1.41
C GLY A 233 -7.28 8.66 -1.39
N PHE A 234 -5.95 8.80 -1.24
CA PHE A 234 -5.23 10.04 -1.49
C PHE A 234 -5.08 10.28 -3.00
N ASP A 235 -6.19 10.64 -3.64
CA ASP A 235 -6.19 11.24 -4.98
C ASP A 235 -7.46 12.09 -5.21
N LEU A 236 -7.95 12.76 -4.16
CA LEU A 236 -9.03 13.75 -4.30
C LEU A 236 -8.52 15.18 -4.47
N ARG A 237 -7.21 15.39 -4.69
CA ARG A 237 -6.67 16.72 -4.99
C ARG A 237 -5.48 16.61 -5.93
N GLY A 238 -5.71 16.83 -7.23
CA GLY A 238 -4.66 17.27 -8.13
C GLY A 238 -4.27 16.34 -9.29
N ALA A 239 -5.24 15.80 -10.03
CA ALA A 239 -5.01 15.40 -11.41
C ALA A 239 -5.97 16.17 -12.32
N SER A 240 -5.39 17.16 -12.97
CA SER A 240 -5.86 17.97 -14.10
C SER A 240 -6.93 17.36 -15.00
N GLU A 241 -7.82 18.24 -15.46
CA GLU A 241 -8.91 18.14 -16.45
C GLU A 241 -8.55 17.57 -17.85
N GLU A 242 -7.48 16.81 -18.03
CA GLU A 242 -7.06 16.33 -19.36
C GLU A 242 -6.93 14.80 -19.39
N ASP A 243 -8.05 14.10 -19.60
CA ASP A 243 -8.17 12.84 -20.36
C ASP A 243 -9.55 12.21 -20.12
N VAL A 244 -10.60 12.91 -20.54
CA VAL A 244 -11.88 12.27 -20.85
C VAL A 244 -11.91 12.04 -22.36
N PRO A 245 -11.77 10.79 -22.86
CA PRO A 245 -12.12 10.50 -24.24
C PRO A 245 -13.62 10.72 -24.37
N SER A 246 -13.98 11.76 -25.11
CA SER A 246 -15.34 12.17 -25.39
C SER A 246 -16.12 11.12 -26.21
N LYS A 247 -17.34 10.83 -25.73
CA LYS A 247 -18.53 10.27 -26.41
C LYS A 247 -18.43 8.79 -26.80
N GLU A 248 -19.38 7.91 -26.45
CA GLU A 248 -20.85 7.95 -26.53
C GLU A 248 -21.46 7.24 -25.28
N ALA A 249 -22.64 7.50 -24.71
CA ALA A 249 -23.80 8.31 -25.01
C ALA A 249 -24.56 8.62 -23.70
N GLY A 250 -25.08 9.84 -23.57
CA GLY A 250 -26.32 10.20 -22.87
C GLY A 250 -26.56 9.75 -21.43
N ALA A 251 -25.97 10.46 -20.46
CA ALA A 251 -26.62 10.79 -19.20
C ALA A 251 -25.86 11.95 -18.55
N GLU A 252 -26.41 13.17 -18.59
CA GLU A 252 -25.94 14.25 -17.71
C GLU A 252 -26.15 13.79 -16.26
N PRO A 253 -25.12 13.81 -15.39
CA PRO A 253 -25.34 13.63 -13.96
C PRO A 253 -26.15 14.82 -13.41
N PRO A 254 -26.98 14.63 -12.38
CA PRO A 254 -27.82 15.69 -11.83
C PRO A 254 -26.95 16.86 -11.33
N ARG A 255 -27.32 18.09 -11.70
CA ARG A 255 -26.66 19.33 -11.24
C ARG A 255 -26.58 19.46 -9.70
N GLU A 256 -27.40 18.71 -8.98
CA GLU A 256 -27.40 18.64 -7.52
C GLU A 256 -26.15 17.94 -6.94
N GLU A 257 -25.54 16.98 -7.65
CA GLU A 257 -24.37 16.24 -7.15
C GLU A 257 -23.09 17.10 -7.21
N ALA A 258 -22.88 17.85 -8.30
CA ALA A 258 -21.75 18.75 -8.45
C ALA A 258 -21.78 19.92 -7.44
N GLU A 259 -22.97 20.50 -7.19
CA GLU A 259 -23.14 21.53 -6.17
C GLU A 259 -22.96 20.98 -4.74
N SER A 260 -23.24 19.69 -4.51
CA SER A 260 -23.06 19.05 -3.21
C SER A 260 -21.58 18.79 -2.88
N GLU A 261 -20.77 18.40 -3.87
CA GLU A 261 -19.34 18.12 -3.69
C GLU A 261 -18.53 19.40 -3.41
N ASP A 262 -18.79 20.48 -4.17
CA ASP A 262 -18.17 21.80 -3.95
C ASP A 262 -18.53 22.38 -2.56
N ARG A 263 -19.77 22.12 -2.11
CA ARG A 263 -20.25 22.56 -0.80
C ARG A 263 -19.63 21.76 0.34
N GLU A 264 -19.49 20.44 0.19
CA GLU A 264 -18.80 19.60 1.18
C GLU A 264 -17.31 19.94 1.29
N GLU A 265 -16.64 20.23 0.17
CA GLU A 265 -15.23 20.61 0.18
C GLU A 265 -15.00 21.99 0.83
N GLY A 266 -15.90 22.95 0.60
CA GLY A 266 -15.89 24.25 1.27
C GLY A 266 -16.10 24.16 2.79
N VAL A 267 -16.95 23.24 3.25
CA VAL A 267 -17.18 22.98 4.68
C VAL A 267 -15.93 22.42 5.35
N PHE A 268 -15.26 21.49 4.67
CA PHE A 268 -14.05 20.86 5.17
C PHE A 268 -12.91 21.88 5.38
N LEU A 269 -12.72 22.81 4.43
CA LEU A 269 -11.71 23.88 4.55
C LEU A 269 -11.97 24.80 5.75
N ARG A 270 -13.22 25.20 5.97
CA ARG A 270 -13.60 26.06 7.12
C ARG A 270 -13.34 25.38 8.46
N PHE A 271 -13.56 24.07 8.57
CA PHE A 271 -13.21 23.34 9.80
C PHE A 271 -11.70 23.23 10.02
N MET A 272 -10.89 23.15 8.96
CA MET A 272 -9.44 23.22 9.10
C MET A 272 -8.95 24.59 9.56
N GLU A 273 -9.55 25.69 9.09
CA GLU A 273 -9.24 27.06 9.56
C GLU A 273 -9.48 27.25 11.06
N GLN A 274 -10.45 26.53 11.63
CA GLN A 274 -10.74 26.49 13.07
C GLN A 274 -9.77 25.58 13.86
N GLY A 275 -8.74 25.06 13.20
CA GLY A 275 -7.68 24.25 13.82
C GLY A 275 -8.12 22.85 14.21
N LEU A 276 -9.23 22.33 13.67
CA LEU A 276 -9.64 20.94 13.86
C LEU A 276 -8.73 20.01 13.07
N SER A 277 -8.29 18.92 13.71
CA SER A 277 -7.61 17.82 13.02
C SER A 277 -8.60 17.01 12.18
N LEU A 278 -8.11 16.27 11.18
CA LEU A 278 -8.96 15.44 10.31
C LEU A 278 -9.89 14.48 11.09
N GLN A 279 -9.39 13.88 12.17
CA GLN A 279 -10.20 12.98 12.99
C GLN A 279 -11.27 13.73 13.78
N GLU A 280 -10.96 14.95 14.22
CA GLU A 280 -11.93 15.83 14.88
C GLU A 280 -12.99 16.34 13.89
N ILE A 281 -12.62 16.62 12.64
CA ILE A 281 -13.54 16.99 11.55
C ILE A 281 -14.51 15.84 11.27
N ARG A 282 -14.01 14.61 11.11
CA ARG A 282 -14.88 13.43 10.92
C ARG A 282 -15.86 13.25 12.07
N VAL A 283 -15.39 13.38 13.32
CA VAL A 283 -16.27 13.33 14.49
C VAL A 283 -17.30 14.46 14.47
N ALA A 284 -16.90 15.69 14.11
CA ALA A 284 -17.78 16.85 14.04
C ALA A 284 -18.89 16.69 12.98
N LEU A 285 -18.54 16.21 11.78
CA LEU A 285 -19.51 15.93 10.71
C LEU A 285 -20.57 14.92 11.15
N LEU A 286 -20.15 13.80 11.74
CA LEU A 286 -21.08 12.78 12.25
C LEU A 286 -21.93 13.28 13.42
N VAL A 287 -21.41 14.22 14.24
CA VAL A 287 -22.20 14.89 15.27
C VAL A 287 -23.27 15.80 14.65
N ASP A 288 -22.95 16.48 13.56
CA ASP A 288 -23.91 17.34 12.85
C ASP A 288 -25.02 16.54 12.16
N GLU A 289 -24.69 15.40 11.56
CA GLU A 289 -25.64 14.39 11.07
C GLU A 289 -26.59 13.87 12.17
N GLY A 290 -26.25 14.07 13.44
CA GLY A 290 -27.10 13.75 14.59
C GLY A 290 -26.95 12.31 15.09
N LEU A 291 -25.91 11.59 14.67
CA LEU A 291 -25.61 10.22 15.13
C LEU A 291 -25.38 10.17 16.65
N SER A 292 -25.63 9.02 17.28
CA SER A 292 -25.30 8.81 18.70
C SER A 292 -23.79 8.62 18.90
N ASN A 293 -23.32 8.70 20.15
CA ASN A 293 -21.90 8.48 20.43
C ASN A 293 -21.50 7.01 20.18
N GLU A 294 -22.42 6.08 20.43
CA GLU A 294 -22.27 4.67 20.11
C GLU A 294 -22.11 4.47 18.60
N ASP A 295 -22.98 5.09 17.79
CA ASP A 295 -22.92 4.97 16.32
C ASP A 295 -21.66 5.61 15.75
N ILE A 296 -21.25 6.77 16.27
CA ILE A 296 -20.00 7.43 15.88
C ILE A 296 -18.79 6.54 16.22
N SER A 297 -18.79 5.93 17.40
CA SER A 297 -17.71 5.04 17.84
C SER A 297 -17.61 3.81 16.94
N GLN A 298 -18.76 3.22 16.56
CA GLN A 298 -18.82 2.08 15.65
C GLN A 298 -18.37 2.47 14.24
N ARG A 299 -18.89 3.58 13.70
CA ARG A 299 -18.61 4.04 12.33
C ARG A 299 -17.15 4.45 12.14
N LEU A 300 -16.53 5.02 13.17
CA LEU A 300 -15.10 5.37 13.16
C LEU A 300 -14.19 4.26 13.69
N ASN A 301 -14.75 3.13 14.14
CA ASN A 301 -14.03 2.01 14.76
C ASN A 301 -13.08 2.48 15.89
N ILE A 302 -13.57 3.36 16.76
CA ILE A 302 -12.84 3.90 17.93
C ILE A 302 -13.57 3.55 19.23
N THR A 303 -12.84 3.53 20.35
CA THR A 303 -13.46 3.30 21.65
C THR A 303 -14.27 4.53 22.11
N ALA A 304 -15.27 4.33 22.96
CA ALA A 304 -16.05 5.42 23.55
C ALA A 304 -15.16 6.44 24.31
N ASN A 305 -14.06 5.99 24.92
CA ASN A 305 -13.10 6.85 25.60
C ASN A 305 -12.28 7.71 24.62
N THR A 306 -11.92 7.13 23.47
CA THR A 306 -11.29 7.86 22.37
C THR A 306 -12.23 8.92 21.80
N LEU A 307 -13.51 8.56 21.58
CA LEU A 307 -14.53 9.51 21.12
C LEU A 307 -14.73 10.66 22.12
N ARG A 308 -14.85 10.37 23.42
CA ARG A 308 -14.93 11.42 24.47
C ARG A 308 -13.74 12.36 24.43
N SER A 309 -12.54 11.83 24.18
CA SER A 309 -11.32 12.64 24.07
C SER A 309 -11.35 13.56 22.85
N HIS A 310 -11.83 13.06 21.70
CA HIS A 310 -12.03 13.89 20.50
C HIS A 310 -13.09 14.97 20.74
N LEU A 311 -14.27 14.62 21.29
CA LEU A 311 -15.33 15.57 21.59
C LEU A 311 -14.85 16.68 22.55
N ARG A 312 -14.08 16.34 23.59
CA ARG A 312 -13.51 17.34 24.51
C ARG A 312 -12.59 18.33 23.79
N LYS A 313 -11.75 17.85 22.85
CA LYS A 313 -10.86 18.71 22.07
C LYS A 313 -11.65 19.58 21.09
N ILE A 314 -12.66 19.02 20.43
CA ILE A 314 -13.57 19.73 19.53
C ILE A 314 -14.29 20.86 20.28
N HIS A 315 -14.90 20.55 21.42
CA HIS A 315 -15.56 21.56 22.27
C HIS A 315 -14.61 22.68 22.68
N LYS A 316 -13.35 22.36 23.02
CA LYS A 316 -12.34 23.36 23.36
C LYS A 316 -11.94 24.25 22.16
N LYS A 317 -11.84 23.68 20.96
CA LYS A 317 -11.40 24.40 19.74
C LYS A 317 -12.52 25.28 19.17
N ILE A 318 -13.73 24.77 19.13
CA ILE A 318 -14.92 25.46 18.59
C ILE A 318 -15.55 26.41 19.63
N GLY A 319 -15.25 26.23 20.92
CA GLY A 319 -15.83 27.05 21.99
C GLY A 319 -17.26 26.67 22.34
N SER A 320 -17.68 25.43 22.07
CA SER A 320 -19.04 24.96 22.36
C SER A 320 -19.13 24.28 23.72
N SER A 321 -20.17 24.60 24.49
CA SER A 321 -20.41 24.06 25.85
C SER A 321 -21.32 22.83 25.88
N SER A 322 -22.01 22.52 24.77
CA SER A 322 -22.93 21.39 24.68
C SER A 322 -22.98 20.81 23.26
N ARG A 323 -23.47 19.57 23.12
CA ARG A 323 -23.66 18.94 21.81
C ARG A 323 -24.59 19.76 20.90
N LYS A 324 -25.64 20.37 21.47
CA LYS A 324 -26.56 21.24 20.73
C LYS A 324 -25.86 22.50 20.24
N ALA A 325 -25.08 23.16 21.11
CA ALA A 325 -24.29 24.33 20.74
C ALA A 325 -23.22 24.00 19.70
N LEU A 326 -22.61 22.81 19.79
CA LEU A 326 -21.67 22.33 18.79
C LEU A 326 -22.33 22.17 17.42
N ARG A 327 -23.50 21.52 17.33
CA ARG A 327 -24.24 21.39 16.06
C ARG A 327 -24.63 22.73 15.47
N GLU A 328 -25.06 23.67 16.30
CA GLU A 328 -25.42 25.01 15.85
C GLU A 328 -24.23 25.75 15.23
N GLU A 329 -23.07 25.67 15.88
CA GLU A 329 -21.85 26.30 15.36
C GLU A 329 -21.36 25.63 14.07
N LEU A 330 -21.48 24.30 13.97
CA LEU A 330 -21.15 23.57 12.73
C LEU A 330 -22.07 23.97 11.57
N ARG A 331 -23.37 24.16 11.83
CA ARG A 331 -24.34 24.64 10.82
C ARG A 331 -24.06 26.07 10.38
N ARG A 332 -23.71 26.95 11.33
CA ARG A 332 -23.27 28.31 11.03
C ARG A 332 -22.03 28.31 10.13
N MET A 333 -21.06 27.45 10.42
CA MET A 333 -19.86 27.29 9.58
C MET A 333 -20.18 26.73 8.19
N ARG A 334 -21.20 25.88 8.06
CA ARG A 334 -21.68 25.36 6.77
C ARG A 334 -22.46 26.38 5.92
N GLY A 335 -22.91 27.48 6.52
CA GLY A 335 -23.70 28.50 5.83
C GLY A 335 -25.18 28.12 5.66
N ASP A 336 -25.68 27.24 6.53
CA ASP A 336 -27.09 26.79 6.54
C ASP A 336 -27.97 27.60 7.52
N ALA A 337 -27.42 28.67 8.11
CA ALA A 337 -28.07 29.52 9.10
C ALA A 337 -28.47 30.88 8.51
#